data_AF-Q5NRU5-F1
#
_entry.id   AF-Q5NRU5-F1
#
_cell.length_a   1.000
_cell.length_b   1.000
_cell.length_c   1.000
_cell.angle_alpha   90.00
_cell.angle_beta   90.00
_cell.angle_gamma   90.00
#
_symmetry.space_group_name_H-M   'P 1'
#
loop_
_entity.id
_entity.type
_entity.pdbx_description
1 polymer ?
#
loop_
_entity_poly.entity_id
_entity_poly.type
_entity_poly.pdbx_seq_one_letter_code
_entity_poly.pdbx_strand_id
1 'polypeptide(L)'
;RGMGAHRFDHCLLYGDDLDGTVTLFTEVLGFGVAEKITAKDNPGFMIAAFLSCSNKAHDVAFVRQPVKGKFHHASFLLGSWEQVLRAGDILSRNKTSIDIGPTRHGITRGETIYFFDPSGNRNEVFAG
;
A
#
# COMPACT_ATOMS: atom_id res chain seq x y z
N ARG A 1 5.71 -23.69 4.40
CA ARG A 1 6.94 -22.86 4.57
C ARG A 1 6.69 -21.52 3.88
N GLY A 2 7.22 -20.41 4.39
CA GLY A 2 6.98 -19.07 3.84
C GLY A 2 5.91 -18.27 4.61
N MET A 3 5.67 -17.03 4.16
CA MET A 3 4.76 -16.07 4.81
C MET A 3 3.28 -16.38 4.58
N GLY A 4 2.94 -17.23 3.61
CA GLY A 4 1.56 -17.69 3.40
C GLY A 4 0.68 -16.72 2.60
N ALA A 5 1.25 -15.92 1.70
CA ALA A 5 0.52 -15.02 0.82
C ALA A 5 -0.58 -15.75 0.02
N HIS A 6 -1.81 -15.25 0.09
CA HIS A 6 -2.96 -15.82 -0.61
C HIS A 6 -3.11 -15.28 -2.03
N ARG A 7 -2.97 -13.96 -2.19
CA ARG A 7 -3.07 -13.28 -3.49
C ARG A 7 -2.32 -11.95 -3.44
N PHE A 8 -2.04 -11.41 -4.63
CA PHE A 8 -1.76 -9.99 -4.76
C PHE A 8 -2.94 -9.20 -4.18
N ASP A 9 -2.63 -8.22 -3.35
CA ASP A 9 -3.64 -7.36 -2.75
C ASP A 9 -3.72 -6.01 -3.45
N HIS A 10 -2.67 -5.21 -3.38
CA HIS A 10 -2.67 -3.89 -3.99
C HIS A 10 -1.25 -3.44 -4.31
N CYS A 11 -1.14 -2.31 -5.00
CA CYS A 11 0.12 -1.60 -5.13
C CYS A 11 -0.06 -0.12 -4.82
N LEU A 12 1.06 0.51 -4.46
CA LEU A 12 1.14 1.96 -4.35
C LEU A 12 2.16 2.51 -5.36
N LEU A 13 1.77 3.59 -6.03
CA LEU A 13 2.57 4.27 -7.02
C LEU A 13 2.80 5.74 -6.66
N TYR A 14 3.88 6.30 -7.19
CA TYR A 14 4.25 7.71 -7.05
C TYR A 14 4.12 8.45 -8.38
N GLY A 15 3.72 9.72 -8.28
CA GLY A 15 3.65 10.65 -9.40
C GLY A 15 3.40 12.08 -8.94
N ASP A 16 3.68 13.05 -9.81
CA ASP A 16 3.55 14.48 -9.53
C ASP A 16 2.11 14.99 -9.72
N ASP A 17 1.38 14.41 -10.67
CA ASP A 17 -0.03 14.68 -10.94
C ASP A 17 -0.97 13.65 -10.31
N LEU A 18 -1.18 13.77 -9.00
CA LEU A 18 -2.15 12.92 -8.29
C LEU A 18 -3.59 13.25 -8.69
N ASP A 19 -3.92 14.52 -8.95
CA ASP A 19 -5.31 14.91 -9.25
C ASP A 19 -5.77 14.33 -10.59
N GLY A 20 -4.96 14.49 -11.64
CA GLY A 20 -5.24 13.89 -12.94
C GLY A 20 -5.27 12.36 -12.90
N THR A 21 -4.41 11.75 -12.07
CA THR A 21 -4.45 10.30 -11.83
C THR A 21 -5.78 9.88 -11.18
N VAL A 22 -6.24 10.58 -10.14
CA VAL A 22 -7.53 10.29 -9.51
C VAL A 22 -8.67 10.48 -10.51
N THR A 23 -8.70 11.57 -11.27
CA THR A 23 -9.70 11.82 -12.32
C THR A 23 -9.76 10.68 -13.32
N LEU A 24 -8.61 10.22 -13.84
CA LEU A 24 -8.55 9.08 -14.76
C LEU A 24 -9.18 7.82 -14.13
N PHE A 25 -8.79 7.50 -12.89
CA PHE A 25 -9.27 6.29 -12.23
C PHE A 25 -10.77 6.35 -11.91
N THR A 26 -11.29 7.51 -11.51
CA THR A 26 -12.70 7.64 -11.12
C THR A 26 -13.63 7.85 -12.30
N GLU A 27 -13.25 8.66 -13.29
CA GLU A 27 -14.15 9.05 -14.39
C GLU A 27 -14.07 8.11 -15.59
N VAL A 28 -12.92 7.46 -15.80
CA VAL A 28 -12.71 6.57 -16.95
C VAL A 28 -12.69 5.10 -16.53
N LEU A 29 -11.96 4.78 -15.46
CA LEU A 29 -11.76 3.38 -15.04
C LEU A 29 -12.80 2.87 -14.03
N GLY A 30 -13.68 3.75 -13.54
CA GLY A 30 -14.80 3.37 -12.66
C GLY A 30 -14.43 3.05 -11.22
N PHE A 31 -13.28 3.52 -10.72
CA PHE A 31 -12.89 3.36 -9.32
C PHE A 31 -13.61 4.37 -8.43
N GLY A 32 -13.84 4.00 -7.17
CA GLY A 32 -14.20 4.92 -6.10
C GLY A 32 -12.98 5.33 -5.28
N VAL A 33 -12.99 6.55 -4.73
CA VAL A 33 -12.02 6.97 -3.71
C VAL A 33 -12.52 6.49 -2.35
N ALA A 34 -11.83 5.52 -1.75
CA ALA A 34 -12.17 5.00 -0.42
C ALA A 34 -11.68 5.96 0.69
N GLU A 35 -10.41 6.35 0.60
CA GLU A 35 -9.79 7.29 1.53
C GLU A 35 -8.82 8.23 0.79
N LYS A 36 -8.60 9.42 1.33
CA LYS A 36 -7.61 10.38 0.82
C LYS A 36 -6.95 11.16 1.95
N ILE A 37 -5.71 11.57 1.71
CA ILE A 37 -4.96 12.48 2.58
C ILE A 37 -4.85 13.82 1.90
N THR A 38 -5.13 14.89 2.63
CA THR A 38 -4.96 16.27 2.16
C THR A 38 -4.01 17.03 3.07
N ALA A 39 -3.40 18.10 2.56
CA ALA A 39 -2.60 18.98 3.39
C ALA A 39 -3.46 19.64 4.45
N LYS A 40 -2.96 19.67 5.69
CA LYS A 40 -3.69 20.24 6.84
C LYS A 40 -4.14 21.68 6.57
N ASP A 41 -3.25 22.49 6.02
CA ASP A 41 -3.48 23.92 5.78
C ASP A 41 -4.04 24.20 4.38
N ASN A 42 -4.18 23.16 3.54
CA ASN A 42 -4.81 23.26 2.22
C ASN A 42 -5.60 21.97 1.93
N PRO A 43 -6.87 21.88 2.39
CA PRO A 43 -7.70 20.71 2.18
C PRO A 43 -7.96 20.35 0.71
N GLY A 44 -7.76 21.31 -0.22
CA GLY A 44 -7.84 21.07 -1.66
C GLY A 44 -6.60 20.38 -2.23
N PHE A 45 -5.48 20.40 -1.53
CA PHE A 45 -4.23 19.79 -1.98
C PHE A 45 -4.14 18.33 -1.52
N MET A 46 -4.38 17.40 -2.44
CA MET A 46 -4.31 15.97 -2.18
C MET A 46 -2.85 15.49 -2.12
N ILE A 47 -2.51 14.76 -1.06
CA ILE A 47 -1.21 14.14 -0.82
C ILE A 47 -1.24 12.65 -1.16
N ALA A 48 -2.35 11.96 -0.88
CA ALA A 48 -2.53 10.56 -1.22
C ALA A 48 -3.99 10.21 -1.51
N ALA A 49 -4.21 9.22 -2.36
CA ALA A 49 -5.51 8.65 -2.66
C ALA A 49 -5.46 7.13 -2.63
N PHE A 50 -6.47 6.51 -2.02
CA PHE A 50 -6.66 5.06 -1.94
C PHE A 50 -7.95 4.74 -2.70
N LEU A 51 -7.81 4.03 -3.82
CA LEU A 51 -8.88 3.80 -4.79
C LEU A 51 -9.25 2.32 -4.83
N SER A 52 -10.54 2.04 -4.94
CA SER A 52 -11.07 0.68 -4.99
C SER A 52 -12.08 0.54 -6.11
N CYS A 53 -12.07 -0.59 -6.81
CA CYS A 53 -13.14 -1.02 -7.72
C CYS A 53 -13.93 -2.19 -7.13
N SER A 54 -13.70 -2.49 -5.85
CA SER A 54 -14.28 -3.60 -5.11
C SER A 54 -14.68 -3.19 -3.69
N ASN A 55 -14.94 -4.15 -2.81
CA ASN A 55 -15.22 -3.92 -1.39
C ASN A 55 -13.96 -3.88 -0.52
N LYS A 56 -12.76 -3.91 -1.12
CA LYS A 56 -11.49 -3.78 -0.41
C LYS A 56 -11.26 -2.33 0.01
N ALA A 57 -10.41 -2.15 1.01
CA ALA A 57 -9.95 -0.81 1.43
C ALA A 57 -9.36 -0.03 0.25
N HIS A 58 -8.54 -0.68 -0.58
CA HIS A 58 -8.13 -0.20 -1.89
C HIS A 58 -7.60 -1.33 -2.77
N ASP A 59 -7.68 -1.13 -4.07
CA ASP A 59 -7.06 -1.95 -5.10
C ASP A 59 -5.76 -1.31 -5.61
N VAL A 60 -5.69 0.02 -5.58
CA VAL A 60 -4.49 0.79 -5.93
C VAL A 60 -4.44 2.07 -5.10
N ALA A 61 -3.22 2.49 -4.73
CA ALA A 61 -2.99 3.75 -4.04
C ALA A 61 -1.97 4.61 -4.79
N PHE A 62 -2.10 5.92 -4.62
CA PHE A 62 -1.17 6.90 -5.18
C PHE A 62 -0.77 7.91 -4.12
N VAL A 63 0.51 8.24 -4.07
CA VAL A 63 1.04 9.31 -3.23
C VAL A 63 1.73 10.32 -4.12
N ARG A 64 1.42 11.59 -3.91
CA ARG A 64 2.01 12.69 -4.66
C ARG A 64 3.51 12.79 -4.32
N GLN A 65 4.34 12.74 -5.34
CA GLN A 65 5.79 12.89 -5.27
C GLN A 65 6.30 13.62 -6.51
N PRO A 66 7.36 14.46 -6.41
CA PRO A 66 7.92 15.13 -7.57
C PRO A 66 8.45 14.18 -8.67
N VAL A 67 8.75 12.93 -8.30
CA VAL A 67 9.33 11.94 -9.21
C VAL A 67 8.22 11.07 -9.82
N LYS A 68 8.17 11.05 -11.15
CA LYS A 68 7.21 10.27 -11.94
C LYS A 68 7.57 8.78 -12.00
N GLY A 69 6.53 7.94 -12.15
CA GLY A 69 6.68 6.54 -12.57
C GLY A 69 7.43 5.67 -11.57
N LYS A 70 7.41 6.04 -10.28
CA LYS A 70 8.08 5.26 -9.24
C LYS A 70 7.10 4.31 -8.57
N PHE A 71 7.57 3.09 -8.38
CA PHE A 71 6.86 2.05 -7.66
C PHE A 71 7.18 2.19 -6.16
N HIS A 72 6.14 2.31 -5.32
CA HIS A 72 6.34 2.37 -3.88
C HIS A 72 6.35 0.97 -3.28
N HIS A 73 5.34 0.13 -3.51
CA HIS A 73 5.33 -1.26 -3.05
C HIS A 73 4.27 -2.12 -3.74
N ALA A 74 4.46 -3.44 -3.67
CA ALA A 74 3.41 -4.45 -3.90
C ALA A 74 3.02 -5.09 -2.57
N SER A 75 1.72 -5.32 -2.40
CA SER A 75 1.15 -5.90 -1.20
C SER A 75 0.54 -7.26 -1.47
N PHE A 76 0.66 -8.16 -0.50
CA PHE A 76 0.14 -9.52 -0.57
C PHE A 76 -0.70 -9.85 0.67
N LEU A 77 -1.91 -10.36 0.42
CA LEU A 77 -2.90 -10.63 1.47
C LEU A 77 -2.51 -11.86 2.31
N LEU A 78 -2.55 -11.70 3.62
CA LEU A 78 -2.51 -12.72 4.67
C LEU A 78 -3.87 -12.80 5.38
N GLY A 79 -4.08 -13.88 6.14
CA GLY A 79 -5.37 -14.14 6.78
C GLY A 79 -5.62 -13.46 8.13
N SER A 80 -4.56 -12.99 8.82
CA SER A 80 -4.72 -12.38 10.15
C SER A 80 -3.47 -11.64 10.63
N TRP A 81 -3.62 -10.86 11.72
CA TRP A 81 -2.52 -10.20 12.41
C TRP A 81 -1.39 -11.15 12.80
N GLU A 82 -1.75 -12.33 13.34
CA GLU A 82 -0.77 -13.33 13.77
C GLU A 82 0.09 -13.82 12.59
N GLN A 83 -0.49 -13.85 11.38
CA GLN A 83 0.27 -14.20 10.17
C GLN A 83 1.24 -13.09 9.77
N VAL A 84 0.88 -11.81 9.95
CA VAL A 84 1.78 -10.68 9.75
C VAL A 84 2.93 -10.71 10.77
N LEU A 85 2.64 -10.98 12.05
CA LEU A 85 3.68 -11.15 13.08
C LEU A 85 4.62 -12.31 12.74
N ARG A 86 4.07 -13.45 12.32
CA ARG A 86 4.86 -14.60 11.85
C ARG A 86 5.70 -14.26 10.62
N ALA A 87 5.21 -13.42 9.72
CA ALA A 87 6.01 -12.93 8.60
C ALA A 87 7.23 -12.14 9.09
N GLY A 88 7.07 -11.28 10.11
CA GLY A 88 8.17 -10.60 10.81
C GLY A 88 9.23 -11.58 11.33
N ASP A 89 8.83 -12.66 12.00
CA ASP A 89 9.76 -13.70 12.47
C ASP A 89 10.55 -14.34 11.33
N ILE A 90 9.88 -14.63 10.21
CA ILE A 90 10.50 -15.24 9.03
C ILE A 90 11.51 -14.28 8.40
N LEU A 91 11.13 -13.01 8.21
CA LEU A 91 11.99 -11.97 7.64
C LEU A 91 13.25 -11.78 8.49
N SER A 92 13.08 -11.70 9.82
CA SER A 92 14.19 -11.58 10.78
C SER A 92 15.15 -12.77 10.71
N ARG A 93 14.62 -14.00 10.73
CA ARG A 93 15.44 -15.24 10.64
C ARG A 93 16.23 -15.32 9.34
N ASN A 94 15.70 -14.78 8.24
CA ASN A 94 16.35 -14.76 6.93
C ASN A 94 17.19 -13.49 6.69
N LYS A 95 17.32 -12.60 7.69
CA LYS A 95 18.02 -11.32 7.57
C LYS A 95 17.53 -10.48 6.38
N THR A 96 16.23 -10.58 6.07
CA THR A 96 15.61 -9.73 5.05
C THR A 96 15.51 -8.31 5.59
N SER A 97 15.79 -7.31 4.75
CA SER A 97 15.75 -5.91 5.17
C SER A 97 14.31 -5.48 5.45
N ILE A 98 14.01 -5.13 6.70
CA ILE A 98 12.70 -4.65 7.13
C ILE A 98 12.74 -3.12 7.11
N ASP A 99 11.73 -2.51 6.48
CA ASP A 99 11.61 -1.06 6.41
C ASP A 99 10.82 -0.52 7.61
N ILE A 100 9.62 -1.06 7.83
CA ILE A 100 8.75 -0.66 8.93
C ILE A 100 7.82 -1.81 9.34
N GLY A 101 7.53 -1.88 10.64
CA GLY A 101 6.54 -2.77 11.23
C GLY A 101 7.14 -4.04 11.85
N PRO A 102 6.28 -4.98 12.29
CA PRO A 102 4.82 -4.99 12.12
C PRO A 102 4.09 -3.79 12.75
N THR A 103 3.05 -3.27 12.09
CA THR A 103 2.22 -2.17 12.61
C THR A 103 0.80 -2.22 12.04
N ARG A 104 -0.08 -1.31 12.49
CA ARG A 104 -1.42 -1.09 11.92
C ARG A 104 -1.56 0.33 11.44
N HIS A 105 -2.00 0.50 10.19
CA HIS A 105 -2.28 1.82 9.63
C HIS A 105 -3.54 2.44 10.22
N GLY A 106 -3.54 3.77 10.36
CA GLY A 106 -4.77 4.52 10.66
C GLY A 106 -5.69 4.59 9.44
N ILE A 107 -5.11 4.90 8.28
CA ILE A 107 -5.76 4.90 6.97
C ILE A 107 -5.82 3.46 6.48
N THR A 108 -6.90 3.04 5.83
CA THR A 108 -7.19 1.66 5.38
C THR A 108 -7.33 0.63 6.51
N ARG A 109 -6.88 0.96 7.72
CA ARG A 109 -6.93 0.13 8.95
C ARG A 109 -6.16 -1.19 8.85
N GLY A 110 -5.32 -1.31 7.83
CA GLY A 110 -4.51 -2.46 7.50
C GLY A 110 -3.44 -2.80 8.53
N GLU A 111 -3.32 -4.07 8.83
CA GLU A 111 -2.22 -4.65 9.59
C GLU A 111 -1.11 -5.07 8.63
N THR A 112 0.13 -4.69 8.91
CA THR A 112 1.17 -4.74 7.88
C THR A 112 2.59 -4.89 8.40
N ILE A 113 3.47 -5.41 7.56
CA ILE A 113 4.92 -5.22 7.65
C ILE A 113 5.48 -4.97 6.23
N TYR A 114 6.41 -4.00 6.13
CA TYR A 114 7.12 -3.72 4.87
C TYR A 114 8.58 -4.18 4.94
N PHE A 115 9.06 -4.71 3.83
CA PHE A 115 10.42 -5.24 3.68
C PHE A 115 10.90 -5.08 2.25
N PHE A 116 12.20 -5.22 2.04
CA PHE A 116 12.80 -5.20 0.70
C PHE A 116 13.16 -6.60 0.23
N ASP A 117 12.84 -6.90 -1.03
CA ASP A 117 13.36 -8.10 -1.69
C ASP A 117 14.85 -7.91 -2.08
N PRO A 118 15.55 -8.99 -2.52
CA PRO A 118 16.95 -8.89 -2.93
C PRO A 118 17.23 -7.95 -4.11
N SER A 119 16.20 -7.60 -4.90
CA SER A 119 16.31 -6.63 -5.99
C SER A 119 16.09 -5.19 -5.53
N GLY A 120 15.79 -4.98 -4.25
CA GLY A 120 15.56 -3.67 -3.65
C GLY A 120 14.15 -3.15 -3.82
N ASN A 121 13.19 -3.96 -4.32
CA ASN A 121 11.80 -3.52 -4.35
C ASN A 121 11.19 -3.67 -2.96
N ARG A 122 10.42 -2.66 -2.56
CA ARG A 122 9.65 -2.73 -1.33
C ARG A 122 8.41 -3.58 -1.55
N ASN A 123 8.18 -4.47 -0.61
CA ASN A 123 7.05 -5.38 -0.55
C ASN A 123 6.33 -5.18 0.78
N GLU A 124 5.07 -5.56 0.80
CA GLU A 124 4.19 -5.56 1.95
C GLU A 124 3.51 -6.92 2.07
N VAL A 125 3.38 -7.42 3.29
CA VAL A 125 2.34 -8.40 3.59
C VAL A 125 1.34 -7.79 4.54
N PHE A 126 0.06 -8.02 4.26
CA PHE A 126 -1.04 -7.25 4.82
C PHE A 126 -2.18 -8.17 5.29
N ALA A 127 -2.87 -7.81 6.36
CA ALA A 127 -4.15 -8.38 6.76
C ALA A 127 -5.14 -7.27 7.15
N GLY A 128 -6.45 -7.48 6.90
CA GLY A 128 -7.50 -6.50 7.23
C GLY A 128 -8.52 -6.29 6.13
#